data_AF-A0AAD9U7P6-F1
#
_entry.id   AF-A0AAD9U7P6-F1
#
_cell.length_a   1.000
_cell.length_b   1.000
_cell.length_c   1.000
_cell.angle_alpha   90.00
_cell.angle_beta   90.00
_cell.angle_gamma   90.00
#
_symmetry.space_group_name_H-M   'P 1'
#
loop_
_entity.id
_entity.type
_entity.pdbx_description
1 polymer ?
#
loop_
_entity_poly.entity_id
_entity_poly.type
_entity_poly.pdbx_seq_one_letter_code
_entity_poly.pdbx_strand_id
1 'polypeptide(L)' 'MRFRLVLGDVISETQSAFIPGRFITDNVSVSFECIHAMRTKKKQKKGVMALKLDMSKAYDRVEWGFLSRMMDKLGFSDA' A
#
# COMPACT_ATOMS: atom_id res chain seq x y z
N MET A 1 11.35 -2.07 20.10
CA MET A 1 9.93 -1.63 19.91
C MET A 1 9.12 -2.73 19.21
N ARG A 2 7.81 -2.90 19.47
CA ARG A 2 6.97 -3.88 18.72
C ARG A 2 6.35 -3.20 17.49
N PHE A 3 6.76 -3.62 16.28
CA PHE A 3 6.32 -3.03 15.00
C PHE A 3 4.80 -2.92 14.83
N ARG A 4 4.04 -3.87 15.40
CA ARG A 4 2.57 -3.86 15.32
C ARG A 4 1.92 -2.61 15.93
N LEU A 5 2.55 -1.97 16.91
CA LEU A 5 1.96 -0.82 17.62
C LEU A 5 2.02 0.48 16.80
N VAL A 6 3.04 0.61 15.96
CA VAL A 6 3.35 1.79 15.14
C VAL A 6 2.92 1.61 13.69
N LEU A 7 2.43 0.41 13.34
CA LEU A 7 2.08 0.06 11.97
C LEU A 7 1.06 1.02 11.38
N GLY A 8 0.08 1.47 12.18
CA GLY A 8 -0.96 2.41 11.77
C GLY A 8 -0.44 3.79 11.37
N ASP A 9 0.71 4.21 11.91
CA ASP A 9 1.33 5.51 11.61
C ASP A 9 2.19 5.46 10.34
N VAL A 10 2.61 4.25 9.94
CA VAL A 10 3.53 4.04 8.80
C VAL A 10 2.79 3.59 7.54
N ILE A 11 1.67 2.89 7.68
CA ILE A 11 0.91 2.36 6.53
C ILE A 11 -0.27 3.28 6.18
N SER A 12 -0.56 3.39 4.89
CA SER A 12 -1.78 4.05 4.41
C SER A 12 -3.04 3.33 4.91
N GLU A 13 -4.13 4.06 5.14
CA GLU A 13 -5.46 3.51 5.41
C GLU A 13 -5.93 2.57 4.29
N THR A 14 -5.52 2.83 3.05
CA THR A 14 -5.86 2.01 1.88
C THR A 14 -5.10 0.69 1.79
N GLN A 15 -4.15 0.41 2.70
CA GLN A 15 -3.41 -0.84 2.73
C GLN A 15 -4.16 -1.91 3.54
N SER A 16 -4.95 -2.74 2.88
CA SER A 16 -5.84 -3.71 3.58
C SER A 16 -5.19 -5.07 3.85
N ALA A 17 -4.21 -5.47 3.03
CA ALA A 17 -3.64 -6.81 3.10
C ALA A 17 -2.72 -7.00 4.32
N PHE A 18 -2.82 -8.16 4.98
CA PHE A 18 -1.97 -8.57 6.11
C PHE A 18 -2.05 -7.66 7.36
N ILE A 19 -3.09 -6.83 7.47
CA ILE A 19 -3.33 -5.98 8.64
C ILE A 19 -4.52 -6.54 9.45
N PRO A 20 -4.34 -6.88 10.74
CA PRO A 20 -5.45 -7.32 11.57
C PRO A 20 -6.57 -6.28 11.63
N GLY A 21 -7.81 -6.70 11.38
CA GLY A 21 -8.97 -5.81 11.38
C GLY A 21 -9.26 -5.09 10.05
N ARG A 22 -8.44 -5.30 9.01
CA ARG A 22 -8.74 -4.86 7.63
C ARG A 22 -9.09 -6.06 6.76
N PHE A 23 -10.04 -5.90 5.85
CA PHE A 23 -10.58 -7.00 5.06
C PHE A 23 -10.10 -6.92 3.61
N ILE A 24 -9.94 -8.08 2.97
CA ILE A 24 -9.56 -8.15 1.55
C ILE A 24 -10.60 -7.49 0.64
N THR A 25 -11.85 -7.42 1.09
CA THR A 25 -12.96 -6.73 0.42
C THR A 25 -12.71 -5.24 0.26
N ASP A 26 -11.93 -4.62 1.14
CA ASP A 26 -11.63 -3.19 1.09
C ASP A 26 -10.83 -2.85 -0.19
N ASN A 27 -9.89 -3.72 -0.59
CA ASN A 27 -9.15 -3.58 -1.85
C ASN A 27 -10.07 -3.68 -3.08
N VAL A 28 -11.11 -4.50 -3.00
CA VAL A 28 -12.11 -4.66 -4.07
C VAL A 28 -12.93 -3.38 -4.20
N SER A 29 -13.36 -2.79 -3.08
CA SER A 29 -14.07 -1.51 -3.06
C SER A 29 -13.23 -0.38 -3.68
N VAL A 30 -11.97 -0.23 -3.24
CA VAL A 30 -11.05 0.78 -3.82
C VAL A 30 -10.87 0.59 -5.33
N SER A 31 -10.79 -0.66 -5.80
CA SER A 31 -10.69 -0.95 -7.23
C SER A 31 -11.94 -0.52 -8.00
N PHE A 32 -13.13 -0.78 -7.43
CA PHE A 32 -14.39 -0.33 -8.02
C PHE A 32 -14.50 1.20 -8.07
N GLU A 33 -14.08 1.89 -7.01
CA GLU A 33 -14.04 3.35 -6.97
C GLU A 33 -13.09 3.92 -8.03
N CYS A 34 -11.90 3.35 -8.20
CA CYS A 34 -10.97 3.71 -9.27
C CYS A 34 -11.61 3.57 -10.66
N ILE A 35 -12.25 2.43 -10.92
CA ILE A 35 -12.94 2.18 -12.21
C ILE A 35 -14.10 3.15 -12.40
N HIS A 36 -14.90 3.38 -11.35
CA HIS A 36 -16.02 4.30 -11.39
C HIS A 36 -15.57 5.74 -11.66
N ALA A 37 -14.53 6.22 -10.95
CA ALA A 37 -13.93 7.53 -11.15
C ALA A 37 -13.39 7.71 -12.57
N MET A 38 -12.76 6.68 -13.13
CA MET A 38 -12.32 6.71 -14.53
C MET A 38 -13.51 6.81 -15.49
N ARG A 39 -14.61 6.09 -15.24
CA ARG A 39 -15.82 6.12 -16.10
C ARG A 39 -16.53 7.46 -16.04
N THR A 40 -16.63 8.08 -14.86
CA THR A 40 -17.32 9.37 -14.68
C THR A 40 -16.50 10.55 -15.18
N LYS A 41 -15.16 10.50 -15.05
CA LYS A 41 -14.26 11.57 -15.50
C LYS A 41 -13.90 11.52 -16.99
N LYS A 42 -14.49 10.60 -17.78
CA LYS A 42 -14.25 10.46 -19.24
C LYS A 42 -14.44 11.75 -20.05
N LYS A 43 -15.19 12.74 -19.56
CA LYS A 43 -15.44 14.04 -20.25
C LYS A 43 -14.44 15.14 -19.88
N GLN A 44 -13.46 14.89 -19.00
CA GLN A 44 -12.47 15.90 -18.63
C GLN A 44 -11.34 15.99 -19.65
N LYS A 45 -10.79 17.20 -19.87
CA LYS A 45 -9.68 17.46 -20.81
C LYS A 45 -8.40 16.66 -20.49
N LYS A 46 -8.25 16.16 -19.26
CA LYS A 46 -7.17 15.27 -18.83
C LYS A 46 -7.72 13.86 -18.63
N GLY A 47 -7.14 12.89 -19.33
CA GLY A 47 -7.46 11.47 -19.14
C GLY A 47 -7.02 10.96 -17.77
N VAL A 48 -7.70 9.93 -17.26
CA VAL A 48 -7.35 9.23 -16.02
C VAL A 48 -6.96 7.80 -16.36
N MET A 49 -5.89 7.29 -15.73
CA MET A 49 -5.41 5.92 -15.89
C MET A 49 -5.27 5.28 -14.51
N ALA A 50 -5.73 4.04 -14.38
CA ALA A 50 -5.42 3.20 -13.22
C ALA A 50 -4.24 2.30 -13.54
N LEU A 51 -3.26 2.27 -12.64
CA LEU A 51 -2.08 1.41 -12.74
C LEU A 51 -2.20 0.28 -11.71
N LYS A 52 -2.23 -0.97 -12.20
CA LYS A 52 -2.15 -2.15 -11.35
C LYS A 52 -0.72 -2.66 -11.36
N LEU A 53 -0.07 -2.61 -10.21
CA LEU A 53 1.29 -3.13 -10.00
C LEU A 53 1.20 -4.45 -9.23
N ASP A 54 1.93 -5.45 -9.69
CA ASP A 54 2.08 -6.75 -9.03
C ASP A 54 3.56 -7.12 -8.95
N MET A 55 4.01 -7.58 -7.79
CA MET A 55 5.40 -7.96 -7.54
C MET A 55 5.50 -9.48 -7.46
N SER A 56 6.12 -10.09 -8.47
CA SER A 56 6.38 -11.54 -8.44
C SER A 56 7.40 -11.88 -7.36
N LYS A 57 7.08 -12.87 -6.52
CA LYS A 57 7.96 -13.38 -5.46
C LYS A 57 8.54 -12.27 -4.58
N ALA A 58 7.66 -11.37 -4.09
CA ALA A 58 8.07 -10.17 -3.37
C ALA A 58 9.03 -10.45 -2.19
N TYR A 59 8.82 -11.54 -1.45
CA TYR A 59 9.70 -11.93 -0.34
C TYR A 59 11.08 -12.46 -0.80
N ASP A 60 11.18 -13.09 -1.97
CA ASP A 60 12.44 -13.59 -2.50
C ASP A 60 13.29 -12.47 -3.13
N ARG A 61 12.62 -11.39 -3.58
CA ARG A 61 13.22 -10.31 -4.37
C ARG A 61 13.45 -9.01 -3.59
N VAL A 62 13.05 -8.96 -2.33
CA VAL A 62 13.27 -7.78 -1.49
C VAL A 62 14.77 -7.60 -1.22
N GLU A 63 15.26 -6.37 -1.38
CA GLU A 63 16.64 -6.02 -1.03
C GLU A 63 16.68 -5.72 0.47
N TRP A 64 17.22 -6.66 1.25
CA TRP A 64 17.18 -6.60 2.71
C TRP A 64 17.97 -5.43 3.30
N GLY A 65 19.07 -5.01 2.66
CA GLY A 65 19.85 -3.85 3.08
C GLY A 65 19.08 -2.53 2.91
N PHE A 66 18.23 -2.43 1.88
CA PHE A 66 17.30 -1.32 1.70
C PHE A 66 16.23 -1.33 2.78
N LEU A 67 15.63 -2.50 3.05
CA LEU A 67 14.63 -2.64 4.11
C LEU A 67 15.19 -2.23 5.48
N SER A 68 16.40 -2.67 5.82
CA SER A 68 17.08 -2.27 7.06
C SER A 68 17.26 -0.76 7.14
N ARG A 69 17.87 -0.13 6.12
CA ARG A 69 18.08 1.32 6.10
C ARG A 69 16.78 2.12 6.16
N MET A 70 15.69 1.58 5.60
CA MET A 70 14.37 2.18 5.69
C MET A 70 13.81 2.10 7.11
N MET A 71 13.95 0.95 7.77
CA MET A 71 13.59 0.81 9.19
C MET A 71 14.40 1.76 10.07
N ASP A 72 15.70 1.93 9.81
CA ASP A 72 16.54 2.87 10.54
C ASP A 72 16.05 4.31 10.39
N LYS A 73 15.72 4.74 9.16
CA LYS A 73 15.17 6.07 8.89
C LYS A 73 13.81 6.32 9.52
N LEU A 74 13.01 5.27 9.71
CA LEU A 74 11.74 5.36 10.43
C LEU A 74 11.93 5.36 11.96
N GLY A 75 13.17 5.31 12.45
CA GLY A 75 13.48 5.31 13.89
C GLY A 75 13.24 3.97 14.56
N PHE A 76 13.23 2.86 13.79
CA PHE A 76 13.07 1.52 14.33
C PHE A 76 14.40 0.85 14.73
N SER A 77 15.53 1.43 14.32
CA SER A 77 16.85 1.12 14.88
C SER A 77 17.09 1.97 16.12
N ASP A 78 17.51 1.33 17.20
CA ASP A 78 17.80 1.86 18.55
C ASP A 78 16.59 1.93 19.52
N ALA A 79 16.23 0.73 19.99
CA ALA A 79 15.96 0.45 21.40
C ALA A 79 16.65 -0.87 21.79
#